data_AF-A0AA85K3N8-F1
#
_entry.id   AF-A0AA85K3N8-F1
#
_cell.length_a   1.000
_cell.length_b   1.000
_cell.length_c   1.000
_cell.angle_alpha   90.00
_cell.angle_beta   90.00
_cell.angle_gamma   90.00
#
_symmetry.space_group_name_H-M   'P 1'
#
loop_
_entity.id
_entity.type
_entity.pdbx_description
1 polymer ?
#
loop_
_entity_poly.entity_id
_entity_poly.type
_entity_poly.pdbx_seq_one_letter_code
_entity_poly.pdbx_strand_id
1 'polypeptide(L)'
;MPLHLSESPRPNLPNVRELRAWGLHPDLLMCRCSSPLPSSVINKISLFSQVSVERVILAEDVNDLYEVPIRLNEQNLCSILLEHFQLNPKQHIEYPILGKWKALTRQLELASETVHVAVIGKYAKLNDAYLSLLKALRHAAIYTNRKLDTSLVCAEDLEESTRVSSPDTFHQAWLTVSNADAVVVPGGFGQRGVDGKLAAIRFCRERGVPFLGLCLGLQCAVIEFARNVLGWEDANSTEFDPNTTHPVVIDMPEHNPGNMGGTMRLGRRRTLMYLSEISKSYLERTYKTSHRELSTPVLPESGAGDTCTTSETLCSDSVMHRLINAPYFDARHRHRYEVNPKYVNDLEDAGLIVVGRDAEKGNRMEIIELLRPLPQSEDSSFSGSKCSTRHPFFVATQFHPEYTSRPTRPSIFFVGLMLAASNRLDAYVHNPFRLSPTHFFVHEKDKTDSMDLVRINVPQKHTDTVSLCNGSIIQMYDNDTMHKSGAINSINKDV
;
A
#
# COMPACT_ATOMS: atom_id res chain seq x y z
N MET A 1 -8.23 -29.80 -10.50
CA MET A 1 -8.70 -29.76 -9.10
C MET A 1 -7.58 -30.22 -8.18
N PRO A 2 -7.26 -29.52 -7.08
CA PRO A 2 -6.29 -30.02 -6.12
C PRO A 2 -6.86 -31.26 -5.42
N LEU A 3 -6.09 -32.35 -5.43
CA LEU A 3 -6.42 -33.55 -4.66
C LEU A 3 -5.94 -33.35 -3.22
N HIS A 4 -6.86 -33.32 -2.27
CA HIS A 4 -6.53 -33.37 -0.85
C HIS A 4 -6.29 -34.84 -0.47
N LEU A 5 -5.04 -35.17 -0.15
CA LEU A 5 -4.66 -36.52 0.25
C LEU A 5 -4.28 -36.51 1.74
N SER A 6 -5.05 -37.21 2.57
CA SER A 6 -4.54 -37.73 3.85
C SER A 6 -3.71 -38.99 3.57
N GLU A 7 -2.91 -39.44 4.54
CA GLU A 7 -2.04 -40.63 4.50
C GLU A 7 -2.78 -41.98 4.32
N SER A 8 -3.90 -42.00 3.60
CA SER A 8 -4.64 -43.22 3.31
C SER A 8 -3.90 -44.05 2.25
N PRO A 9 -3.72 -45.37 2.48
CA PRO A 9 -2.99 -46.28 1.59
C PRO A 9 -3.65 -46.51 0.22
N ARG A 10 -4.86 -45.97 0.01
CA ARG A 10 -5.58 -45.89 -1.26
C ARG A 10 -5.90 -44.43 -1.55
N PRO A 11 -5.12 -43.71 -2.37
CA PRO A 11 -5.56 -42.45 -2.92
C PRO A 11 -6.73 -42.77 -3.87
N ASN A 12 -7.95 -42.75 -3.36
CA ASN A 12 -9.12 -42.74 -4.23
C ASN A 12 -9.01 -41.44 -5.02
N LEU A 13 -8.84 -41.55 -6.34
CA LEU A 13 -8.78 -40.42 -7.29
C LEU A 13 -10.09 -40.28 -8.07
N PRO A 14 -11.28 -40.20 -7.42
CA PRO A 14 -12.55 -40.11 -8.13
C PRO A 14 -12.57 -38.89 -9.06
N ASN A 15 -11.91 -37.80 -8.68
CA ASN A 15 -11.79 -36.58 -9.48
C ASN A 15 -11.09 -36.82 -10.83
N VAL A 16 -10.09 -37.71 -10.91
CA VAL A 16 -9.39 -38.00 -12.17
C VAL A 16 -10.23 -38.89 -13.09
N ARG A 17 -10.97 -39.84 -12.51
CA ARG A 17 -11.92 -40.67 -13.27
C ARG A 17 -13.06 -39.81 -13.82
N GLU A 18 -13.59 -38.91 -13.01
CA GLU A 18 -14.63 -37.97 -13.43
C GLU A 18 -14.11 -37.04 -14.52
N LEU A 19 -12.95 -36.40 -14.34
CA LEU A 19 -12.33 -35.55 -15.37
C LEU A 19 -12.23 -36.26 -16.73
N ARG A 20 -11.78 -37.52 -16.74
CA ARG A 20 -11.72 -38.35 -17.95
C ARG A 20 -13.08 -38.73 -18.52
N ALA A 21 -14.08 -38.97 -17.68
CA ALA A 21 -15.45 -39.23 -18.13
C ALA A 21 -16.04 -38.02 -18.87
N TRP A 22 -15.58 -36.81 -18.55
CA TRP A 22 -15.90 -35.58 -19.27
C TRP A 22 -15.02 -35.33 -20.50
N GLY A 23 -14.14 -36.27 -20.86
CA GLY A 23 -13.23 -36.17 -22.01
C GLY A 23 -11.93 -35.41 -21.76
N LEU A 24 -11.66 -35.00 -20.51
CA LEU A 24 -10.45 -34.26 -20.15
C LEU A 24 -9.38 -35.21 -19.59
N HIS A 25 -8.18 -35.16 -20.16
CA HIS A 25 -7.03 -35.93 -19.69
C HIS A 25 -6.04 -34.99 -18.99
N PRO A 26 -5.62 -35.28 -17.76
CA PRO A 26 -4.66 -34.42 -17.06
C PRO A 26 -3.24 -34.66 -17.60
N ASP A 27 -2.57 -33.60 -18.06
CA ASP A 27 -1.15 -33.64 -18.42
C ASP A 27 -0.22 -33.54 -17.20
N LEU A 28 -0.71 -32.88 -16.13
CA LEU A 28 -0.01 -32.61 -14.88
C LEU A 28 -0.99 -32.77 -13.72
N LEU A 29 -0.54 -33.33 -12.60
CA LEU A 29 -1.33 -33.43 -11.37
C LEU A 29 -0.68 -32.64 -10.25
N MET A 30 -1.44 -31.72 -9.65
CA MET A 30 -1.06 -31.04 -8.42
C MET A 30 -1.77 -31.69 -7.22
N CYS A 31 -0.98 -32.34 -6.37
CA CYS A 31 -1.44 -33.02 -5.17
C CYS A 31 -1.15 -32.14 -3.96
N ARG A 32 -2.19 -31.62 -3.30
CA ARG A 32 -2.01 -30.83 -2.07
C ARG A 32 -1.85 -31.75 -0.88
N CYS A 33 -0.78 -31.57 -0.11
CA CYS A 33 -0.47 -32.41 1.04
C CYS A 33 0.08 -31.57 2.21
N SER A 34 -0.18 -32.01 3.44
CA SER A 34 0.34 -31.35 4.65
C SER A 34 1.80 -31.71 4.94
N SER A 35 2.30 -32.78 4.35
CA SER A 35 3.65 -33.32 4.52
C SER A 35 4.14 -33.97 3.22
N PRO A 36 5.45 -34.17 3.05
CA PRO A 36 6.01 -34.87 1.89
C PRO A 36 5.42 -36.29 1.76
N LEU A 37 5.07 -36.68 0.54
CA LEU A 37 4.51 -38.01 0.26
C LEU A 37 5.62 -39.04 -0.02
N PRO A 38 5.52 -40.28 0.51
CA PRO A 38 6.44 -41.35 0.14
C PRO A 38 6.39 -41.66 -1.36
N SER A 39 7.53 -42.01 -1.96
CA SER A 39 7.61 -42.36 -3.39
C SER A 39 6.65 -43.48 -3.79
N SER A 40 6.33 -44.40 -2.89
CA SER A 40 5.34 -45.47 -3.12
C SER A 40 3.93 -44.93 -3.35
N VAL A 41 3.56 -43.83 -2.68
CA VAL A 41 2.27 -43.15 -2.87
C VAL A 41 2.27 -42.40 -4.19
N ILE A 42 3.35 -41.69 -4.51
CA ILE A 42 3.51 -40.96 -5.79
C ILE A 42 3.41 -41.93 -6.97
N ASN A 43 4.08 -43.09 -6.90
CA ASN A 43 3.99 -44.15 -7.92
C ASN A 43 2.58 -44.69 -8.09
N LYS A 44 1.83 -44.88 -6.99
CA LYS A 44 0.42 -45.28 -7.07
C LYS A 44 -0.42 -44.19 -7.75
N ILE A 45 -0.24 -42.92 -7.39
CA ILE A 45 -0.97 -41.80 -8.01
C ILE A 45 -0.69 -41.78 -9.51
N SER A 46 0.58 -41.85 -9.91
CA SER A 46 1.00 -41.93 -11.31
C SER A 46 0.30 -43.09 -12.04
N LEU A 47 0.34 -44.30 -11.49
CA LEU A 47 -0.26 -45.49 -12.08
C LEU A 47 -1.78 -45.37 -12.27
N PHE A 48 -2.52 -44.93 -11.23
CA PHE A 48 -3.98 -44.84 -11.30
C PHE A 48 -4.48 -43.68 -12.14
N SER A 49 -3.69 -42.60 -12.23
CA SER A 49 -4.03 -41.42 -13.02
C SER A 49 -3.55 -41.47 -14.46
N GLN A 50 -2.62 -42.38 -14.79
CA GLN A 50 -1.96 -42.46 -16.10
C GLN A 50 -1.14 -41.20 -16.44
N VAL A 51 -0.60 -40.53 -15.41
CA VAL A 51 0.32 -39.39 -15.53
C VAL A 51 1.70 -39.85 -15.09
N SER A 52 2.77 -39.44 -15.78
CA SER A 52 4.14 -39.84 -15.41
C SER A 52 4.50 -39.32 -14.00
N VAL A 53 5.37 -40.05 -13.30
CA VAL A 53 5.80 -39.71 -11.93
C VAL A 53 6.34 -38.29 -11.84
N GLU A 54 7.13 -37.86 -12.84
CA GLU A 54 7.70 -36.52 -12.94
C GLU A 54 6.64 -35.40 -13.04
N ARG A 55 5.43 -35.74 -13.48
CA ARG A 55 4.30 -34.81 -13.64
C ARG A 55 3.28 -34.90 -12.50
N VAL A 56 3.60 -35.63 -11.44
CA VAL A 56 2.90 -35.59 -10.16
C VAL A 56 3.62 -34.61 -9.24
N ILE A 57 3.10 -33.38 -9.15
CA ILE A 57 3.68 -32.27 -8.39
C ILE A 57 3.02 -32.18 -7.02
N LEU A 58 3.84 -32.15 -5.97
CA LEU A 58 3.41 -31.97 -4.60
C LEU A 58 3.26 -30.48 -4.29
N ALA A 59 2.05 -30.06 -3.96
CA ALA A 59 1.75 -28.73 -3.43
C ALA A 59 1.68 -28.84 -1.90
N GLU A 60 2.84 -28.90 -1.26
CA GLU A 60 2.94 -28.98 0.20
C GLU A 60 2.41 -27.71 0.87
N ASP A 61 1.79 -27.86 2.05
CA ASP A 61 1.47 -26.71 2.89
C ASP A 61 2.78 -26.02 3.32
N VAL A 62 2.86 -24.71 3.07
CA VAL A 62 4.02 -23.86 3.36
C VAL A 62 3.71 -22.84 4.44
N ASN A 63 4.74 -22.37 5.14
CA ASN A 63 4.60 -21.36 6.19
C ASN A 63 4.21 -20.00 5.59
N ASP A 64 4.82 -19.63 4.47
CA ASP A 64 4.48 -18.42 3.72
C ASP A 64 4.12 -18.71 2.26
N LEU A 65 3.09 -18.02 1.76
CA LEU A 65 2.61 -18.10 0.37
C LEU A 65 3.72 -17.84 -0.67
N TYR A 66 4.70 -17.02 -0.33
CA TYR A 66 5.79 -16.64 -1.22
C TYR A 66 6.84 -17.75 -1.41
N GLU A 67 6.77 -18.83 -0.62
CA GLU A 67 7.56 -20.05 -0.83
C GLU A 67 7.01 -20.92 -1.96
N VAL A 68 5.71 -20.85 -2.26
CA VAL A 68 5.05 -21.72 -3.25
C VAL A 68 5.77 -21.72 -4.61
N PRO A 69 6.14 -20.57 -5.22
CA PRO A 69 6.87 -20.57 -6.49
C PRO A 69 8.23 -21.26 -6.39
N ILE A 70 8.90 -21.18 -5.24
CA ILE A 70 10.22 -21.78 -4.99
C ILE A 70 10.08 -23.30 -4.92
N ARG A 71 9.14 -23.82 -4.11
CA ARG A 71 8.89 -25.26 -3.95
C ARG A 71 8.42 -25.94 -5.23
N LEU A 72 7.60 -25.24 -6.03
CA LEU A 72 7.16 -25.76 -7.32
C LEU A 72 8.33 -25.83 -8.32
N ASN A 73 9.26 -24.86 -8.29
CA ASN A 73 10.43 -24.87 -9.15
C ASN A 73 11.45 -25.94 -8.74
N GLU A 74 11.58 -26.26 -7.45
CA GLU A 74 12.41 -27.38 -6.96
C GLU A 74 11.95 -28.74 -7.52
N GLN A 75 10.67 -28.85 -7.88
CA GLN A 75 10.09 -30.03 -8.55
C GLN A 75 10.13 -29.93 -10.09
N ASN A 76 10.99 -29.07 -10.64
CA ASN A 76 11.18 -28.89 -12.09
C ASN A 76 9.92 -28.47 -12.87
N LEU A 77 8.91 -27.86 -12.22
CA LEU A 77 7.66 -27.48 -12.88
C LEU A 77 7.90 -26.58 -14.11
N CYS A 78 8.82 -25.62 -14.02
CA CYS A 78 9.13 -24.74 -15.15
C CYS A 78 9.65 -25.51 -16.36
N SER A 79 10.57 -26.47 -16.17
CA SER A 79 11.10 -27.30 -17.24
C SER A 79 10.02 -28.17 -17.88
N ILE A 80 9.15 -28.77 -17.06
CA ILE A 80 8.02 -29.58 -17.53
C ILE A 80 7.08 -28.76 -18.40
N LEU A 81 6.77 -27.52 -18.00
CA LEU A 81 5.89 -26.63 -18.77
C LEU A 81 6.54 -26.15 -20.07
N LEU A 82 7.85 -25.86 -20.06
CA LEU A 82 8.59 -25.49 -21.27
C LEU A 82 8.57 -26.63 -22.30
N GLU A 83 8.83 -27.86 -21.85
CA GLU A 83 8.77 -29.05 -22.70
C GLU A 83 7.35 -29.29 -23.24
N HIS A 84 6.35 -29.29 -22.36
CA HIS A 84 4.97 -29.59 -22.71
C HIS A 84 4.39 -28.62 -23.74
N PHE A 85 4.66 -27.32 -23.59
CA PHE A 85 4.19 -26.29 -24.52
C PHE A 85 5.18 -25.97 -25.64
N GLN A 86 6.32 -26.69 -25.73
CA GLN A 86 7.39 -26.46 -26.71
C GLN A 86 7.87 -25.00 -26.73
N LEU A 87 8.00 -24.41 -25.54
CA LEU A 87 8.41 -23.03 -25.35
C LEU A 87 9.92 -22.92 -25.23
N ASN A 88 10.51 -21.97 -25.97
CA ASN A 88 11.92 -21.64 -25.84
C ASN A 88 12.12 -20.66 -24.67
N PRO A 89 12.97 -20.97 -23.68
CA PRO A 89 13.30 -20.02 -22.64
C PRO A 89 14.01 -18.80 -23.23
N LYS A 90 13.78 -17.61 -22.65
CA LYS A 90 14.53 -16.42 -23.02
C LYS A 90 16.02 -16.63 -22.72
N GLN A 91 16.88 -16.36 -23.71
CA GLN A 91 18.33 -16.56 -23.61
C GLN A 91 19.02 -15.62 -22.63
N HIS A 92 18.45 -14.44 -22.39
CA HIS A 92 18.95 -13.46 -21.43
C HIS A 92 18.02 -13.33 -20.22
N ILE A 93 18.49 -13.79 -19.07
CA ILE A 93 17.85 -13.55 -17.78
C ILE A 93 18.80 -12.67 -16.98
N GLU A 94 18.42 -11.41 -16.75
CA GLU A 94 19.27 -10.44 -16.03
C GLU A 94 19.48 -10.78 -14.54
N TYR A 95 18.63 -11.65 -13.97
CA TYR A 95 18.64 -12.03 -12.56
C TYR A 95 18.37 -13.53 -12.39
N PRO A 96 18.78 -14.15 -11.27
CA PRO A 96 18.43 -15.54 -11.00
C PRO A 96 16.91 -15.76 -11.09
N ILE A 97 16.50 -16.84 -11.75
CA ILE A 97 15.10 -17.28 -11.79
C ILE A 97 14.61 -17.40 -10.34
N LEU A 98 13.49 -16.74 -10.03
CA LEU A 98 12.92 -16.61 -8.68
C LEU A 98 13.78 -15.89 -7.61
N GLY A 99 14.86 -15.20 -7.98
CA GLY A 99 15.73 -14.50 -7.02
C GLY A 99 14.98 -13.49 -6.13
N LYS A 100 13.99 -12.78 -6.69
CA LYS A 100 13.13 -11.87 -5.93
C LYS A 100 12.28 -12.59 -4.88
N TRP A 101 11.79 -13.80 -5.18
CA TRP A 101 11.01 -14.59 -4.24
C TRP A 101 11.89 -15.11 -3.10
N LYS A 102 13.08 -15.62 -3.41
CA LYS A 102 14.05 -16.07 -2.40
C LYS A 102 14.51 -14.94 -1.47
N ALA A 103 14.72 -13.74 -2.01
CA ALA A 103 15.06 -12.57 -1.21
C ALA A 103 13.90 -12.18 -0.27
N LEU A 104 12.66 -12.21 -0.77
CA LEU A 104 11.45 -11.89 0.00
C LEU A 104 11.23 -12.88 1.16
N THR A 105 11.35 -14.19 0.90
CA THR A 105 11.19 -15.22 1.95
C THR A 105 12.30 -15.12 3.00
N ARG A 106 13.55 -14.88 2.57
CA ARG A 106 14.66 -14.66 3.50
C ARG A 106 14.46 -13.42 4.38
N GLN A 107 13.93 -12.32 3.83
CA GLN A 107 13.62 -11.13 4.64
C GLN A 107 12.54 -11.42 5.70
N LEU A 108 11.52 -12.21 5.34
CA LEU A 108 10.50 -12.65 6.30
C LEU A 108 11.09 -13.44 7.46
N GLU A 109 12.04 -14.34 7.18
CA GLU A 109 12.69 -15.17 8.18
C GLU A 109 13.64 -14.37 9.10
N LEU A 110 14.36 -13.39 8.53
CA LEU A 110 15.38 -12.61 9.24
C LEU A 110 14.81 -11.43 10.05
N ALA A 111 13.57 -11.01 9.79
CA ALA A 111 12.94 -9.94 10.55
C ALA A 111 12.89 -10.31 12.04
N SER A 112 13.41 -9.44 12.92
CA SER A 112 13.52 -9.70 14.36
C SER A 112 12.54 -8.88 15.20
N GLU A 113 12.39 -7.60 14.88
CA GLU A 113 11.52 -6.66 15.59
C GLU A 113 10.07 -6.75 15.09
N THR A 114 9.12 -6.74 16.02
CA THR A 114 7.68 -6.78 15.73
C THR A 114 7.08 -5.38 15.75
N VAL A 115 6.16 -5.11 14.83
CA VAL A 115 5.29 -3.93 14.84
C VAL A 115 3.86 -4.41 15.05
N HIS A 116 3.20 -3.88 16.08
CA HIS A 116 1.82 -4.18 16.43
C HIS A 116 0.87 -3.18 15.75
N VAL A 117 -0.04 -3.68 14.92
CA VAL A 117 -1.00 -2.86 14.18
C VAL A 117 -2.42 -3.23 14.59
N ALA A 118 -3.16 -2.26 15.12
CA ALA A 118 -4.59 -2.41 15.35
C ALA A 118 -5.38 -2.01 14.10
N VAL A 119 -6.22 -2.91 13.60
CA VAL A 119 -7.15 -2.64 12.49
C VAL A 119 -8.56 -2.54 13.05
N ILE A 120 -9.15 -1.36 12.96
CA ILE A 120 -10.44 -1.06 13.58
C ILE A 120 -11.54 -1.20 12.54
N GLY A 121 -12.24 -2.32 12.60
CA GLY A 121 -13.17 -2.75 11.56
C GLY A 121 -14.57 -3.05 12.05
N LYS A 122 -15.47 -3.29 11.10
CA LYS A 122 -16.84 -3.77 11.36
C LYS A 122 -16.89 -5.30 11.58
N TYR A 123 -15.91 -6.03 11.08
CA TYR A 123 -15.90 -7.50 11.04
C TYR A 123 -14.65 -8.09 11.69
N ALA A 124 -14.48 -7.91 13.00
CA ALA A 124 -13.29 -8.41 13.72
C ALA A 124 -13.14 -9.94 13.69
N LYS A 125 -14.25 -10.68 13.55
CA LYS A 125 -14.27 -12.15 13.55
C LYS A 125 -14.06 -12.78 12.16
N LEU A 126 -14.04 -11.98 11.09
CA LEU A 126 -13.94 -12.48 9.71
C LEU A 126 -12.65 -11.95 9.06
N ASN A 127 -11.55 -12.69 9.23
CA ASN A 127 -10.24 -12.31 8.68
C ASN A 127 -10.27 -12.03 7.17
N ASP A 128 -11.11 -12.77 6.43
CA ASP A 128 -11.22 -12.62 4.97
C ASP A 128 -11.79 -11.26 4.54
N ALA A 129 -12.57 -10.60 5.40
CA ALA A 129 -13.09 -9.26 5.12
C ALA A 129 -11.99 -8.21 4.94
N TYR A 130 -10.81 -8.45 5.51
CA TYR A 130 -9.66 -7.56 5.48
C TYR A 130 -8.44 -8.18 4.79
N LEU A 131 -8.60 -9.26 4.02
CA LEU A 131 -7.48 -9.99 3.45
C LEU A 131 -6.56 -9.11 2.59
N SER A 132 -7.12 -8.26 1.72
CA SER A 132 -6.33 -7.33 0.89
C SER A 132 -5.50 -6.36 1.74
N LEU A 133 -6.11 -5.83 2.81
CA LEU A 133 -5.47 -4.92 3.75
C LEU A 133 -4.33 -5.62 4.51
N LEU A 134 -4.59 -6.79 5.09
CA LEU A 134 -3.61 -7.59 5.83
C LEU A 134 -2.43 -7.99 4.95
N LYS A 135 -2.66 -8.31 3.67
CA LYS A 135 -1.58 -8.56 2.70
C LYS A 135 -0.79 -7.29 2.38
N ALA A 136 -1.45 -6.15 2.23
CA ALA A 136 -0.76 -4.88 1.98
C ALA A 136 0.14 -4.46 3.17
N LEU A 137 -0.34 -4.63 4.40
CA LEU A 137 0.46 -4.46 5.62
C LEU A 137 1.63 -5.43 5.65
N ARG A 138 1.42 -6.71 5.32
CA ARG A 138 2.50 -7.71 5.24
C ARG A 138 3.57 -7.30 4.22
N HIS A 139 3.18 -6.84 3.03
CA HIS A 139 4.14 -6.35 2.03
C HIS A 139 5.00 -5.21 2.57
N ALA A 140 4.39 -4.24 3.27
CA ALA A 140 5.11 -3.13 3.87
C ALA A 140 6.03 -3.58 5.01
N ALA A 141 5.56 -4.47 5.88
CA ALA A 141 6.36 -5.01 6.99
C ALA A 141 7.63 -5.70 6.48
N ILE A 142 7.51 -6.54 5.44
CA ILE A 142 8.65 -7.22 4.79
C ILE A 142 9.64 -6.19 4.25
N TYR A 143 9.14 -5.18 3.53
CA TYR A 143 9.97 -4.13 2.96
C TYR A 143 10.73 -3.34 4.04
N THR A 144 10.13 -3.13 5.20
CA THR A 144 10.75 -2.45 6.35
C THR A 144 11.56 -3.38 7.26
N ASN A 145 11.70 -4.67 6.92
CA ASN A 145 12.34 -5.71 7.73
C ASN A 145 11.75 -5.83 9.14
N ARG A 146 10.42 -5.95 9.23
CA ARG A 146 9.64 -6.08 10.47
C ARG A 146 8.75 -7.31 10.44
N LYS A 147 8.58 -7.93 11.61
CA LYS A 147 7.48 -8.86 11.85
C LYS A 147 6.20 -8.05 12.03
N LEU A 148 5.13 -8.50 11.40
CA LEU A 148 3.82 -7.88 11.51
C LEU A 148 2.98 -8.69 12.49
N ASP A 149 2.49 -8.03 13.54
CA ASP A 149 1.43 -8.53 14.39
C ASP A 149 0.20 -7.65 14.23
N THR A 150 -0.92 -8.24 13.79
CA THR A 150 -2.15 -7.51 13.50
C THR A 150 -3.27 -7.96 14.40
N SER A 151 -3.85 -7.02 15.13
CA SER A 151 -5.05 -7.23 15.94
C SER A 151 -6.27 -6.60 15.27
N LEU A 152 -7.29 -7.41 14.97
CA LEU A 152 -8.57 -6.91 14.47
C LEU A 152 -9.46 -6.52 15.65
N VAL A 153 -9.83 -5.24 15.73
CA VAL A 153 -10.67 -4.68 16.78
C VAL A 153 -12.03 -4.33 16.20
N CYS A 154 -13.12 -4.74 16.85
CA CYS A 154 -14.46 -4.37 16.44
C CYS A 154 -14.72 -2.91 16.82
N ALA A 155 -15.16 -2.08 15.88
CA ALA A 155 -15.39 -0.67 16.14
C ALA A 155 -16.50 -0.43 17.18
N GLU A 156 -17.55 -1.26 17.21
CA GLU A 156 -18.63 -1.17 18.19
C GLU A 156 -18.11 -1.41 19.62
N ASP A 157 -17.05 -2.21 19.78
CA ASP A 157 -16.46 -2.49 21.10
C ASP A 157 -15.75 -1.27 21.68
N LEU A 158 -15.46 -0.25 20.87
CA LEU A 158 -14.85 1.02 21.29
C LEU A 158 -15.90 2.09 21.65
N GLU A 159 -17.18 1.80 21.49
CA GLU A 159 -18.27 2.75 21.76
C GLU A 159 -18.63 2.82 23.24
N GLU A 160 -19.12 3.98 23.65
CA GLU A 160 -19.58 4.24 25.02
C GLU A 160 -20.76 3.34 25.42
N SER A 161 -21.60 2.97 24.45
CA SER A 161 -22.68 1.98 24.61
C SER A 161 -22.15 0.61 25.07
N THR A 162 -20.99 0.18 24.55
CA THR A 162 -20.33 -1.07 24.94
C THR A 162 -19.65 -0.94 26.30
N ARG A 163 -19.13 0.24 26.67
CA ARG A 163 -18.61 0.49 28.02
C ARG A 163 -19.66 0.20 29.09
N VAL A 164 -20.91 0.56 28.84
CA VAL A 164 -22.04 0.33 29.76
C VAL A 164 -22.56 -1.11 29.69
N SER A 165 -22.75 -1.66 28.49
CA SER A 165 -23.37 -2.98 28.31
C SER A 165 -22.43 -4.17 28.48
N SER A 166 -21.14 -4.01 28.18
CA SER A 166 -20.11 -5.06 28.28
C SER A 166 -18.73 -4.45 28.57
N PRO A 167 -18.49 -4.01 29.82
CA PRO A 167 -17.26 -3.30 30.20
C PRO A 167 -15.98 -4.07 29.87
N ASP A 168 -15.94 -5.38 30.07
CA ASP A 168 -14.74 -6.18 29.81
C ASP A 168 -14.34 -6.12 28.34
N THR A 169 -15.30 -6.30 27.42
CA THR A 169 -15.09 -6.19 25.97
C THR A 169 -14.56 -4.81 25.60
N PHE A 170 -15.15 -3.75 26.16
CA PHE A 170 -14.73 -2.38 25.91
C PHE A 170 -13.28 -2.13 26.34
N HIS A 171 -12.92 -2.52 27.57
CA HIS A 171 -11.57 -2.29 28.08
C HIS A 171 -10.53 -3.16 27.35
N GLN A 172 -10.87 -4.39 26.93
CA GLN A 172 -9.97 -5.22 26.11
C GLN A 172 -9.73 -4.63 24.72
N ALA A 173 -10.78 -4.10 24.09
CA ALA A 173 -10.66 -3.42 22.79
C ALA A 173 -9.76 -2.18 22.91
N TRP A 174 -9.98 -1.33 23.92
CA TRP A 174 -9.14 -0.16 24.16
C TRP A 174 -7.70 -0.50 24.57
N LEU A 175 -7.48 -1.56 25.34
CA LEU A 175 -6.14 -2.06 25.69
C LEU A 175 -5.38 -2.48 24.43
N THR A 176 -6.06 -3.14 23.49
CA THR A 176 -5.48 -3.55 22.20
C THR A 176 -5.09 -2.33 21.37
N VAL A 177 -5.98 -1.32 21.28
CA VAL A 177 -5.70 -0.08 20.54
C VAL A 177 -4.58 0.73 21.21
N SER A 178 -4.56 0.80 22.55
CA SER A 178 -3.56 1.59 23.27
C SER A 178 -2.15 1.00 23.22
N ASN A 179 -2.03 -0.31 23.06
CA ASN A 179 -0.76 -1.02 22.97
C ASN A 179 -0.27 -1.16 21.52
N ALA A 180 -1.03 -0.70 20.52
CA ALA A 180 -0.63 -0.78 19.13
C ALA A 180 0.37 0.34 18.78
N ASP A 181 1.38 0.01 17.97
CA ASP A 181 2.36 0.96 17.42
C ASP A 181 1.75 1.78 16.27
N ALA A 182 0.69 1.26 15.65
CA ALA A 182 -0.05 1.93 14.59
C ALA A 182 -1.51 1.49 14.52
N VAL A 183 -2.36 2.37 14.03
CA VAL A 183 -3.80 2.13 13.86
C VAL A 183 -4.21 2.32 12.40
N VAL A 184 -5.05 1.41 11.91
CA VAL A 184 -5.66 1.50 10.58
C VAL A 184 -7.18 1.47 10.70
N VAL A 185 -7.85 2.44 10.09
CA VAL A 185 -9.30 2.44 9.92
C VAL A 185 -9.61 2.22 8.44
N PRO A 186 -10.07 1.01 8.04
CA PRO A 186 -10.32 0.68 6.65
C PRO A 186 -11.67 1.25 6.15
N GLY A 187 -11.96 1.00 4.88
CA GLY A 187 -13.25 1.30 4.28
C GLY A 187 -14.40 0.57 4.97
N GLY A 188 -15.60 1.12 4.83
CA GLY A 188 -16.84 0.56 5.38
C GLY A 188 -18.06 1.27 4.82
N PHE A 189 -19.23 0.90 5.33
CA PHE A 189 -20.51 1.49 4.92
C PHE A 189 -21.52 1.45 6.07
N GLY A 190 -22.42 2.44 6.08
CA GLY A 190 -23.45 2.60 7.09
C GLY A 190 -22.90 3.10 8.43
N GLN A 191 -23.84 3.46 9.31
CA GLN A 191 -23.56 4.13 10.59
C GLN A 191 -22.94 3.24 11.67
N ARG A 192 -23.06 1.91 11.53
CA ARG A 192 -22.62 0.96 12.56
C ARG A 192 -21.10 1.05 12.81
N GLY A 193 -20.71 1.24 14.07
CA GLY A 193 -19.31 1.34 14.47
C GLY A 193 -18.65 2.65 14.05
N VAL A 194 -19.39 3.69 13.64
CA VAL A 194 -18.81 4.99 13.27
C VAL A 194 -18.26 5.69 14.51
N ASP A 195 -19.01 5.73 15.61
CA ASP A 195 -18.59 6.45 16.82
C ASP A 195 -17.31 5.85 17.43
N GLY A 196 -17.19 4.52 17.43
CA GLY A 196 -15.96 3.85 17.87
C GLY A 196 -14.75 4.16 16.97
N LYS A 197 -14.94 4.32 15.66
CA LYS A 197 -13.87 4.78 14.74
C LYS A 197 -13.48 6.22 15.04
N LEU A 198 -14.45 7.11 15.24
CA LEU A 198 -14.19 8.51 15.59
C LEU A 198 -13.39 8.60 16.89
N ALA A 199 -13.76 7.82 17.91
CA ALA A 199 -13.03 7.77 19.18
C ALA A 199 -11.58 7.29 18.99
N ALA A 200 -11.35 6.26 18.18
CA ALA A 200 -10.00 5.77 17.92
C ALA A 200 -9.15 6.73 17.08
N ILE A 201 -9.74 7.42 16.11
CA ILE A 201 -9.04 8.44 15.32
C ILE A 201 -8.62 9.60 16.21
N ARG A 202 -9.51 10.05 17.11
CA ARG A 202 -9.20 11.05 18.13
C ARG A 202 -8.03 10.61 19.00
N PHE A 203 -8.07 9.37 19.49
CA PHE A 203 -6.97 8.79 20.28
C PHE A 203 -5.64 8.88 19.53
N CYS A 204 -5.61 8.52 18.25
CA CYS A 204 -4.40 8.59 17.44
C CYS A 204 -3.92 10.03 17.28
N ARG A 205 -4.82 10.95 16.90
CA ARG A 205 -4.54 12.37 16.69
C ARG A 205 -3.96 13.03 17.94
N GLU A 206 -4.53 12.76 19.11
CA GLU A 206 -4.15 13.42 20.36
C GLU A 206 -2.89 12.81 20.99
N ARG A 207 -2.64 11.52 20.79
CA ARG A 207 -1.46 10.84 21.38
C ARG A 207 -0.29 10.68 20.42
N GLY A 208 -0.44 11.09 19.16
CA GLY A 208 0.61 10.94 18.16
C GLY A 208 0.83 9.49 17.73
N VAL A 209 -0.19 8.63 17.78
CA VAL A 209 -0.08 7.24 17.33
C VAL A 209 -0.21 7.20 15.80
N PRO A 210 0.76 6.62 15.06
CA PRO A 210 0.70 6.48 13.61
C PRO A 210 -0.65 5.95 13.11
N PHE A 211 -1.27 6.68 12.18
CA PHE A 211 -2.62 6.44 11.72
C PHE A 211 -2.71 6.41 10.18
N LEU A 212 -3.43 5.42 9.66
CA LEU A 212 -3.84 5.33 8.26
C LEU A 212 -5.36 5.12 8.12
N GLY A 213 -6.06 6.12 7.59
CA GLY A 213 -7.48 6.02 7.24
C GLY A 213 -7.68 5.68 5.76
N LEU A 214 -8.55 4.72 5.43
CA LEU A 214 -8.85 4.32 4.05
C LEU A 214 -10.34 4.49 3.75
N CYS A 215 -10.69 5.17 2.66
CA CYS A 215 -12.06 5.41 2.22
C CYS A 215 -12.90 6.00 3.37
N LEU A 216 -13.77 5.22 4.01
CA LEU A 216 -14.51 5.64 5.22
C LEU A 216 -13.59 6.16 6.33
N GLY A 217 -12.37 5.63 6.48
CA GLY A 217 -11.40 6.14 7.46
C GLY A 217 -11.00 7.59 7.23
N LEU A 218 -10.91 8.05 5.97
CA LEU A 218 -10.69 9.47 5.65
C LEU A 218 -11.90 10.31 6.06
N GLN A 219 -13.10 9.85 5.73
CA GLN A 219 -14.35 10.56 6.05
C GLN A 219 -14.52 10.71 7.57
N CYS A 220 -14.27 9.63 8.32
CA CYS A 220 -14.28 9.67 9.77
C CYS A 220 -13.21 10.60 10.35
N ALA A 221 -12.01 10.68 9.75
CA ALA A 221 -10.98 11.61 10.21
C ALA A 221 -11.37 13.07 10.03
N VAL A 222 -12.03 13.41 8.92
CA VAL A 222 -12.58 14.76 8.69
C VAL A 222 -13.68 15.09 9.70
N ILE A 223 -14.60 14.16 9.96
CA ILE A 223 -15.67 14.33 10.96
C ILE A 223 -15.08 14.53 12.36
N GLU A 224 -14.15 13.68 12.78
CA GLU A 224 -13.49 13.77 14.08
C GLU A 224 -12.78 15.11 14.25
N PHE A 225 -12.03 15.53 13.23
CA PHE A 225 -11.29 16.78 13.27
C PHE A 225 -12.22 18.00 13.34
N ALA A 226 -13.29 18.02 12.55
CA ALA A 226 -14.27 19.11 12.59
C ALA A 226 -14.93 19.23 13.98
N ARG A 227 -15.30 18.11 14.60
CA ARG A 227 -15.91 18.10 15.94
C ARG A 227 -14.95 18.58 17.02
N ASN A 228 -13.72 18.06 17.03
CA ASN A 228 -12.82 18.21 18.18
C ASN A 228 -11.79 19.35 18.02
N VAL A 229 -11.51 19.80 16.79
CA VAL A 229 -10.54 20.88 16.53
C VAL A 229 -11.24 22.17 16.09
N LEU A 230 -12.25 22.09 15.21
CA LEU A 230 -13.03 23.26 14.78
C LEU A 230 -14.20 23.59 15.73
N GLY A 231 -14.57 22.68 16.62
CA GLY A 231 -15.68 22.85 17.55
C GLY A 231 -17.06 22.72 16.92
N TRP A 232 -17.15 22.12 15.71
CA TRP A 232 -18.43 21.87 15.04
C TRP A 232 -19.00 20.54 15.54
N GLU A 233 -19.58 20.56 16.74
CA GLU A 233 -20.01 19.35 17.46
C GLU A 233 -20.97 18.46 16.67
N ASP A 234 -21.84 19.05 15.84
CA ASP A 234 -22.81 18.33 15.00
C ASP A 234 -22.25 17.93 13.63
N ALA A 235 -20.99 18.24 13.31
CA ALA A 235 -20.39 17.92 12.02
C ALA A 235 -20.50 16.42 11.71
N ASN A 236 -21.00 16.10 10.53
CA ASN A 236 -21.24 14.71 10.15
C ASN A 236 -21.21 14.49 8.62
N SER A 237 -21.28 13.22 8.22
CA SER A 237 -21.58 12.82 6.85
C SER A 237 -23.08 12.82 6.62
N THR A 238 -23.52 13.27 5.44
CA THR A 238 -24.92 13.12 5.01
C THR A 238 -25.33 11.65 4.84
N GLU A 239 -24.38 10.70 4.83
CA GLU A 239 -24.69 9.26 4.90
C GLU A 239 -25.28 8.87 6.27
N PHE A 240 -24.76 9.44 7.35
CA PHE A 240 -25.06 9.03 8.72
C PHE A 240 -26.10 9.95 9.38
N ASP A 241 -26.00 11.25 9.10
CA ASP A 241 -26.94 12.25 9.59
C ASP A 241 -27.23 13.26 8.47
N PRO A 242 -28.33 13.09 7.72
CA PRO A 242 -28.73 14.03 6.68
C PRO A 242 -29.12 15.42 7.19
N ASN A 243 -29.38 15.57 8.50
CA ASN A 243 -29.89 16.81 9.10
C ASN A 243 -28.81 17.68 9.77
N THR A 244 -27.54 17.25 9.74
CA THR A 244 -26.42 18.02 10.28
C THR A 244 -26.36 19.43 9.68
N THR A 245 -26.05 20.43 10.50
CA THR A 245 -25.83 21.81 10.03
C THR A 245 -24.42 22.00 9.45
N HIS A 246 -23.50 21.09 9.75
CA HIS A 246 -22.13 21.03 9.23
C HIS A 246 -21.88 19.73 8.43
N PRO A 247 -22.45 19.59 7.21
CA PRO A 247 -22.25 18.42 6.36
C PRO A 247 -20.84 18.42 5.74
N VAL A 248 -19.84 18.01 6.52
CA VAL A 248 -18.43 17.98 6.13
C VAL A 248 -18.11 16.87 5.12
N VAL A 249 -18.98 15.86 5.01
CA VAL A 249 -18.93 14.81 3.99
C VAL A 249 -20.30 14.71 3.32
N ILE A 250 -20.36 14.76 2.00
CA ILE A 250 -21.59 14.84 1.20
C ILE A 250 -21.63 13.81 0.09
N ASP A 251 -22.83 13.42 -0.37
CA ASP A 251 -22.99 12.62 -1.59
C ASP A 251 -22.58 13.45 -2.81
N MET A 252 -21.56 13.01 -3.53
CA MET A 252 -21.05 13.71 -4.72
C MET A 252 -20.81 12.71 -5.86
N PRO A 253 -21.89 12.16 -6.45
CA PRO A 253 -21.78 11.07 -7.40
C PRO A 253 -21.20 11.53 -8.76
N GLU A 254 -20.71 10.58 -9.53
CA GLU A 254 -20.21 10.83 -10.87
C GLU A 254 -21.32 10.79 -11.90
N HIS A 255 -21.30 11.77 -12.80
CA HIS A 255 -22.22 11.86 -13.93
C HIS A 255 -21.41 11.56 -15.19
N ASN A 256 -21.45 10.30 -15.61
CA ASN A 256 -20.70 9.79 -16.74
C ASN A 256 -21.60 9.74 -17.99
N PRO A 257 -21.15 10.25 -19.16
CA PRO A 257 -21.92 10.16 -20.40
C PRO A 257 -22.32 8.71 -20.71
N GLY A 258 -23.61 8.47 -20.95
CA GLY A 258 -24.16 7.14 -21.22
C GLY A 258 -24.75 6.42 -20.00
N ASN A 259 -24.55 6.92 -18.78
CA ASN A 259 -25.19 6.40 -17.57
C ASN A 259 -26.31 7.34 -17.10
N MET A 260 -27.47 6.78 -16.74
CA MET A 260 -28.55 7.55 -16.12
C MET A 260 -28.32 7.68 -14.60
N GLY A 261 -28.45 8.90 -14.09
CA GLY A 261 -28.31 9.20 -12.65
C GLY A 261 -26.88 9.31 -12.16
N GLY A 262 -26.74 9.51 -10.84
CA GLY A 262 -25.45 9.60 -10.16
C GLY A 262 -24.83 8.21 -9.94
N THR A 263 -23.65 7.97 -10.50
CA THR A 263 -22.92 6.72 -10.37
C THR A 263 -21.86 6.79 -9.25
N MET A 264 -21.52 5.62 -8.69
CA MET A 264 -20.42 5.50 -7.72
C MET A 264 -19.09 5.83 -8.39
N ARG A 265 -18.18 6.51 -7.69
CA ARG A 265 -16.79 6.67 -8.12
C ARG A 265 -16.10 5.31 -8.00
N LEU A 266 -15.82 4.72 -9.16
CA LEU A 266 -15.30 3.37 -9.28
C LEU A 266 -14.12 3.30 -10.27
N GLY A 267 -13.16 2.42 -9.94
CA GLY A 267 -12.07 2.07 -10.85
C GLY A 267 -10.80 2.91 -10.64
N ARG A 268 -9.86 2.80 -11.58
CA ARG A 268 -8.58 3.52 -11.52
C ARG A 268 -8.82 5.00 -11.84
N ARG A 269 -8.35 5.89 -10.98
CA ARG A 269 -8.34 7.34 -11.19
C ARG A 269 -6.98 7.91 -10.81
N ARG A 270 -6.72 9.10 -11.33
CA ARG A 270 -5.51 9.86 -11.04
C ARG A 270 -5.79 10.87 -9.93
N THR A 271 -4.92 10.89 -8.94
CA THR A 271 -4.84 11.88 -7.88
C THR A 271 -3.62 12.75 -8.14
N LEU A 272 -3.79 14.06 -8.28
CA LEU A 272 -2.69 15.01 -8.38
C LEU A 272 -2.22 15.38 -6.98
N MET A 273 -0.90 15.44 -6.80
CA MET A 273 -0.32 16.01 -5.59
C MET A 273 -0.55 17.51 -5.59
N TYR A 274 -1.02 18.05 -4.46
CA TYR A 274 -1.56 19.40 -4.40
C TYR A 274 -1.28 20.03 -3.04
N LEU A 275 -0.96 21.32 -3.02
CA LEU A 275 -0.91 22.14 -1.81
C LEU A 275 -1.57 23.49 -2.10
N SER A 276 -2.60 23.84 -1.32
CA SER A 276 -3.29 25.14 -1.44
C SER A 276 -2.46 26.28 -0.85
N GLU A 277 -2.76 27.52 -1.24
CA GLU A 277 -2.17 28.71 -0.60
C GLU A 277 -2.51 28.80 0.90
N ILE A 278 -3.69 28.31 1.31
CA ILE A 278 -4.08 28.26 2.73
C ILE A 278 -3.17 27.28 3.48
N SER A 279 -2.94 26.11 2.91
CA SER A 279 -2.04 25.10 3.48
C SER A 279 -0.62 25.63 3.59
N LYS A 280 -0.14 26.35 2.57
CA LYS A 280 1.17 26.99 2.58
C LYS A 280 1.29 28.03 3.69
N SER A 281 0.32 28.95 3.76
CA SER A 281 0.22 29.95 4.82
C SER A 281 0.13 29.34 6.22
N TYR A 282 -0.61 28.24 6.38
CA TYR A 282 -0.68 27.50 7.64
C TYR A 282 0.70 26.99 8.08
N LEU A 283 1.43 26.36 7.16
CA LEU A 283 2.75 25.79 7.45
C LEU A 283 3.76 26.87 7.82
N GLU A 284 3.80 27.97 7.07
CA GLU A 284 4.68 29.11 7.34
C GLU A 284 4.41 29.72 8.72
N ARG A 285 3.15 29.97 9.07
CA ARG A 285 2.75 30.53 10.37
C ARG A 285 3.07 29.59 11.54
N THR A 286 2.89 28.29 11.33
CA THR A 286 2.95 27.27 12.38
C THR A 286 4.39 26.85 12.69
N TYR A 287 5.18 26.56 11.65
CA TYR A 287 6.52 26.01 11.79
C TYR A 287 7.63 27.05 11.70
N LYS A 288 7.29 28.32 11.46
CA LYS A 288 8.24 29.44 11.32
C LYS A 288 9.43 29.01 10.48
N THR A 289 9.21 28.73 9.19
CA THR A 289 10.31 28.47 8.27
C THR A 289 11.14 29.74 8.18
N SER A 290 12.18 29.85 9.01
CA SER A 290 13.13 30.95 8.93
C SER A 290 13.74 30.89 7.54
N HIS A 291 13.52 31.93 6.73
CA HIS A 291 14.33 32.18 5.54
C HIS A 291 15.80 32.30 5.98
N ARG A 292 16.51 31.17 6.07
CA ARG A 292 17.96 31.16 5.93
C ARG A 292 18.19 31.29 4.44
N GLU A 293 18.35 32.52 3.98
CA GLU A 293 19.03 32.79 2.72
C GLU A 293 20.39 32.07 2.79
N LEU A 294 20.49 30.95 2.07
CA LEU A 294 21.79 30.39 1.76
C LEU A 294 22.42 31.38 0.80
N SER A 295 23.42 32.12 1.28
CA SER A 295 24.20 33.04 0.46
C SER A 295 24.79 32.26 -0.69
N THR A 296 24.23 32.42 -1.89
CA THR A 296 24.83 31.93 -3.11
C THR A 296 26.10 32.74 -3.37
N PRO A 297 27.24 32.10 -3.68
CA PRO A 297 28.40 32.84 -4.13
C PRO A 297 28.06 33.50 -5.47
N VAL A 298 28.19 34.82 -5.50
CA VAL A 298 28.01 35.67 -6.68
C VAL A 298 28.94 35.17 -7.80
N LEU A 299 28.35 34.67 -8.89
CA LEU A 299 29.00 34.60 -10.20
C LEU A 299 28.57 35.82 -11.01
N PRO A 300 29.47 36.42 -11.83
CA PRO A 300 29.20 37.69 -12.49
C PRO A 300 28.14 37.55 -13.59
N GLU A 301 27.37 38.61 -13.74
CA GLU A 301 26.16 38.76 -14.56
C GLU A 301 26.35 38.41 -16.04
N SER A 302 25.36 37.71 -16.60
CA SER A 302 24.98 37.87 -18.01
C SER A 302 23.49 37.53 -18.23
N GLY A 303 22.69 38.58 -18.41
CA GLY A 303 21.60 38.67 -19.41
C GLY A 303 20.39 37.73 -19.34
N ALA A 304 19.27 38.30 -18.87
CA ALA A 304 17.88 38.13 -19.34
C ALA A 304 17.21 36.74 -19.32
N GLY A 305 16.17 36.62 -18.49
CA GLY A 305 15.11 35.63 -18.62
C GLY A 305 14.39 35.36 -17.29
N ASP A 306 13.21 35.96 -17.11
CA ASP A 306 12.31 35.70 -15.97
C ASP A 306 11.97 34.20 -15.87
N THR A 307 12.41 33.55 -14.79
CA THR A 307 11.84 32.28 -14.34
C THR A 307 11.56 32.33 -12.84
N CYS A 308 10.28 32.26 -12.53
CA CYS A 308 9.70 32.20 -11.19
C CYS A 308 10.28 31.02 -10.38
N THR A 309 11.16 31.31 -9.42
CA THR A 309 11.72 30.35 -8.45
C THR A 309 11.17 30.64 -7.05
N THR A 310 9.96 30.15 -6.74
CA THR A 310 9.39 30.21 -5.38
C THR A 310 8.67 28.92 -4.93
N SER A 311 8.89 27.76 -5.60
CA SER A 311 8.08 26.55 -5.37
C SER A 311 8.75 25.39 -4.59
N GLU A 312 10.05 25.41 -4.31
CA GLU A 312 10.75 24.18 -3.87
C GLU A 312 10.72 23.92 -2.34
N THR A 313 10.53 24.94 -1.51
CA THR A 313 10.78 24.82 -0.06
C THR A 313 9.60 24.34 0.79
N LEU A 314 8.35 24.43 0.32
CA LEU A 314 7.17 24.03 1.12
C LEU A 314 6.74 22.56 0.92
N CYS A 315 7.20 21.93 -0.16
CA CYS A 315 7.01 20.50 -0.44
C CYS A 315 7.80 19.61 0.56
N SER A 316 8.76 20.19 1.28
CA SER A 316 9.63 19.47 2.21
C SER A 316 8.93 18.97 3.46
N ASP A 317 7.74 19.47 3.80
CA ASP A 317 7.11 19.16 5.08
C ASP A 317 6.06 18.05 4.96
N SER A 318 5.30 17.94 3.87
CA SER A 318 4.37 16.82 3.68
C SER A 318 5.11 15.49 3.50
N VAL A 319 4.87 14.54 4.41
CA VAL A 319 5.44 13.18 4.30
C VAL A 319 4.95 12.51 3.02
N MET A 320 3.70 12.77 2.61
CA MET A 320 3.12 12.17 1.41
C MET A 320 3.76 12.67 0.12
N HIS A 321 4.05 13.96 0.01
CA HIS A 321 4.82 14.46 -1.13
C HIS A 321 6.19 13.79 -1.24
N ARG A 322 6.90 13.63 -0.12
CA ARG A 322 8.24 13.03 -0.11
C ARG A 322 8.20 11.52 -0.37
N LEU A 323 7.22 10.81 0.18
CA LEU A 323 7.05 9.37 -0.01
C LEU A 323 6.59 9.01 -1.43
N ILE A 324 5.62 9.75 -1.98
CA ILE A 324 5.12 9.51 -3.35
C ILE A 324 6.16 9.93 -4.38
N ASN A 325 6.87 11.04 -4.14
CA ASN A 325 7.93 11.58 -4.99
C ASN A 325 7.55 11.60 -6.49
N ALA A 326 6.31 11.98 -6.78
CA ALA A 326 5.75 12.06 -8.12
C ALA A 326 4.65 13.13 -8.12
N PRO A 327 4.37 13.77 -9.27
CA PRO A 327 3.31 14.79 -9.37
C PRO A 327 1.90 14.21 -9.23
N TYR A 328 1.74 12.89 -9.37
CA TYR A 328 0.46 12.23 -9.25
C TYR A 328 0.60 10.79 -8.75
N PHE A 329 -0.51 10.23 -8.26
CA PHE A 329 -0.65 8.84 -7.86
C PHE A 329 -1.92 8.25 -8.49
N ASP A 330 -1.83 7.06 -9.08
CA ASP A 330 -2.99 6.37 -9.64
C ASP A 330 -3.48 5.28 -8.67
N ALA A 331 -4.75 5.35 -8.30
CA ALA A 331 -5.35 4.44 -7.33
C ALA A 331 -6.75 3.98 -7.74
N ARG A 332 -7.25 2.95 -7.06
CA ARG A 332 -8.61 2.43 -7.29
C ARG A 332 -9.57 2.97 -6.25
N HIS A 333 -10.70 3.48 -6.72
CA HIS A 333 -11.80 3.98 -5.91
C HIS A 333 -12.98 3.02 -5.91
N ARG A 334 -13.73 3.05 -4.80
CA ARG A 334 -15.06 2.46 -4.67
C ARG A 334 -15.80 3.16 -3.52
N HIS A 335 -16.29 4.36 -3.79
CA HIS A 335 -17.06 5.16 -2.83
C HIS A 335 -18.00 6.13 -3.54
N ARG A 336 -18.85 6.78 -2.77
CA ARG A 336 -19.89 7.68 -3.27
C ARG A 336 -19.86 9.05 -2.61
N TYR A 337 -19.58 9.07 -1.30
CA TYR A 337 -19.45 10.28 -0.52
C TYR A 337 -18.05 10.87 -0.65
N GLU A 338 -17.95 12.18 -0.55
CA GLU A 338 -16.73 12.98 -0.67
C GLU A 338 -16.68 14.07 0.40
N VAL A 339 -15.49 14.54 0.75
CA VAL A 339 -15.35 15.74 1.60
C VAL A 339 -15.98 16.93 0.90
N ASN A 340 -16.82 17.67 1.62
CA ASN A 340 -17.52 18.83 1.10
C ASN A 340 -16.54 19.98 0.84
N PRO A 341 -16.34 20.42 -0.42
CA PRO A 341 -15.35 21.45 -0.77
C PRO A 341 -15.57 22.78 -0.03
N LYS A 342 -16.80 23.06 0.40
CA LYS A 342 -17.16 24.26 1.16
C LYS A 342 -16.32 24.44 2.44
N TYR A 343 -16.02 23.34 3.13
CA TYR A 343 -15.36 23.35 4.44
C TYR A 343 -13.85 23.09 4.39
N VAL A 344 -13.30 22.86 3.18
CA VAL A 344 -11.89 22.47 3.03
C VAL A 344 -10.93 23.56 3.48
N ASN A 345 -11.27 24.82 3.22
CA ASN A 345 -10.46 25.95 3.66
C ASN A 345 -10.33 26.01 5.20
N ASP A 346 -11.43 25.77 5.92
CA ASP A 346 -11.44 25.76 7.38
C ASP A 346 -10.61 24.60 7.95
N LEU A 347 -10.67 23.42 7.30
CA LEU A 347 -9.86 22.26 7.68
C LEU A 347 -8.36 22.52 7.47
N GLU A 348 -8.00 23.07 6.31
CA GLU A 348 -6.61 23.39 5.95
C GLU A 348 -6.03 24.48 6.87
N ASP A 349 -6.80 25.53 7.18
CA ASP A 349 -6.36 26.62 8.08
C ASP A 349 -6.20 26.17 9.55
N ALA A 350 -6.83 25.05 9.93
CA ALA A 350 -6.64 24.43 11.24
C ALA A 350 -5.55 23.34 11.26
N GLY A 351 -4.97 22.98 10.10
CA GLY A 351 -3.83 22.07 9.98
C GLY A 351 -4.16 20.64 9.54
N LEU A 352 -5.38 20.36 9.09
CA LEU A 352 -5.70 19.13 8.37
C LEU A 352 -5.60 19.40 6.87
N ILE A 353 -4.44 19.10 6.30
CA ILE A 353 -4.05 19.56 4.97
C ILE A 353 -4.48 18.56 3.89
N VAL A 354 -5.09 19.06 2.81
CA VAL A 354 -5.35 18.27 1.61
C VAL A 354 -4.09 18.26 0.75
N VAL A 355 -3.43 17.11 0.68
CA VAL A 355 -2.17 16.92 -0.07
C VAL A 355 -2.40 16.27 -1.45
N GLY A 356 -3.62 15.83 -1.73
CA GLY A 356 -3.96 15.24 -3.02
C GLY A 356 -5.43 15.47 -3.40
N ARG A 357 -5.67 15.81 -4.67
CA ARG A 357 -7.00 16.03 -5.25
C ARG A 357 -7.20 15.23 -6.52
N ASP A 358 -8.45 15.02 -6.92
CA ASP A 358 -8.75 14.36 -8.19
C ASP A 358 -8.18 15.15 -9.39
N ALA A 359 -7.70 14.43 -10.41
CA ALA A 359 -7.15 15.07 -11.60
C ALA A 359 -8.20 15.59 -12.60
N GLU A 360 -9.47 15.21 -12.44
CA GLU A 360 -10.51 15.50 -13.43
C GLU A 360 -11.06 16.93 -13.27
N LYS A 361 -11.53 17.25 -12.06
CA LYS A 361 -12.13 18.55 -11.72
C LYS A 361 -11.39 19.27 -10.59
N GLY A 362 -10.53 18.57 -9.84
CA GLY A 362 -9.78 19.15 -8.71
C GLY A 362 -10.66 19.56 -7.54
N ASN A 363 -11.88 19.02 -7.45
CA ASN A 363 -12.87 19.37 -6.44
C ASN A 363 -13.11 18.26 -5.41
N ARG A 364 -12.46 17.10 -5.53
CA ARG A 364 -12.54 16.00 -4.58
C ARG A 364 -11.21 15.82 -3.87
N MET A 365 -11.28 15.67 -2.55
CA MET A 365 -10.11 15.58 -1.69
C MET A 365 -9.77 14.10 -1.48
N GLU A 366 -8.61 13.69 -2.00
CA GLU A 366 -8.26 12.26 -2.15
C GLU A 366 -7.22 11.81 -1.13
N ILE A 367 -6.36 12.72 -0.66
CA ILE A 367 -5.34 12.45 0.36
C ILE A 367 -5.31 13.61 1.35
N ILE A 368 -5.41 13.30 2.64
CA ILE A 368 -5.27 14.26 3.73
C ILE A 368 -4.12 13.88 4.65
N GLU A 369 -3.46 14.89 5.20
CA GLU A 369 -2.34 14.75 6.13
C GLU A 369 -2.49 15.74 7.28
N LEU A 370 -2.34 15.29 8.53
CA LEU A 370 -2.35 16.18 9.69
C LEU A 370 -0.96 16.80 9.86
N LEU A 371 -0.87 18.11 9.62
CA LEU A 371 0.35 18.90 9.83
C LEU A 371 0.23 19.80 11.07
N ARG A 372 -0.83 19.63 11.86
CA ARG A 372 -1.01 20.33 13.14
C ARG A 372 -0.02 19.84 14.20
N PRO A 373 0.58 20.74 15.00
CA PRO A 373 1.43 20.33 16.11
C PRO A 373 0.68 19.51 17.16
N LEU A 374 1.38 18.55 17.77
CA LEU A 374 0.84 17.83 18.92
C LEU A 374 0.83 18.74 20.15
N PRO A 375 -0.16 18.63 21.05
CA PRO A 375 -0.13 19.30 22.34
C PRO A 375 1.14 18.85 23.10
N GLN A 376 1.96 19.79 23.56
CA GLN A 376 3.13 19.46 24.38
C GLN A 376 2.65 18.98 25.76
N SER A 377 3.10 17.80 26.19
CA SER A 377 3.03 17.43 27.60
C SER A 377 4.21 18.09 28.34
N GLU A 378 3.93 18.76 29.46
CA GLU A 378 4.96 19.42 30.29
C GLU A 378 5.98 18.42 30.88
N ASP A 379 5.71 17.11 30.82
CA ASP A 379 6.50 16.04 31.46
C ASP A 379 7.52 15.34 30.54
N SER A 380 7.90 15.92 29.39
CA SER A 380 8.83 15.28 28.42
C SER A 380 10.32 15.29 28.84
N SER A 381 10.64 15.49 30.12
CA SER A 381 12.02 15.53 30.63
C SER A 381 12.66 14.15 30.92
N PHE A 382 11.93 13.04 30.75
CA PHE A 382 12.39 11.71 31.20
C PHE A 382 12.71 10.68 30.10
N SER A 383 12.62 11.04 28.82
CA SER A 383 13.04 10.16 27.72
C SER A 383 13.79 10.99 26.70
N GLY A 384 15.01 10.57 26.33
CA GLY A 384 15.82 11.20 25.29
C GLY A 384 15.22 11.14 23.88
N SER A 385 13.91 10.94 23.75
CA SER A 385 13.17 11.00 22.51
C SER A 385 12.94 12.46 22.15
N LYS A 386 13.46 12.88 20.99
CA LYS A 386 13.18 14.20 20.41
C LYS A 386 11.68 14.45 20.47
N CYS A 387 11.27 15.48 21.22
CA CYS A 387 9.91 16.00 21.22
C CYS A 387 9.60 16.47 19.79
N SER A 388 9.01 15.59 18.98
CA SER A 388 8.52 15.96 17.65
C SER A 388 7.35 16.90 17.87
N THR A 389 7.47 18.13 17.37
CA THR A 389 6.36 19.09 17.39
C THR A 389 5.17 18.61 16.56
N ARG A 390 5.33 17.57 15.72
CA ARG A 390 4.33 17.10 14.76
C ARG A 390 3.98 15.62 14.95
N HIS A 391 2.77 15.27 14.56
CA HIS A 391 2.31 13.89 14.48
C HIS A 391 3.22 13.04 13.57
N PRO A 392 3.72 11.86 14.01
CA PRO A 392 4.70 11.08 13.25
C PRO A 392 4.17 10.61 11.89
N PHE A 393 2.91 10.15 11.85
CA PHE A 393 2.23 9.81 10.60
C PHE A 393 0.72 9.82 10.81
N PHE A 394 0.00 10.78 10.26
CA PHE A 394 -1.48 10.78 10.26
C PHE A 394 -1.92 11.10 8.85
N VAL A 395 -2.25 10.03 8.12
CA VAL A 395 -2.62 10.11 6.71
C VAL A 395 -3.96 9.43 6.54
N ALA A 396 -4.81 9.99 5.70
CA ALA A 396 -5.94 9.24 5.20
C ALA A 396 -6.11 9.42 3.70
N THR A 397 -6.59 8.37 3.03
CA THR A 397 -6.83 8.35 1.59
C THR A 397 -8.26 7.95 1.29
N GLN A 398 -8.84 8.53 0.26
CA GLN A 398 -10.19 8.18 -0.18
C GLN A 398 -10.20 6.90 -1.05
N PHE A 399 -9.14 6.67 -1.81
CA PHE A 399 -8.91 5.42 -2.55
C PHE A 399 -8.49 4.26 -1.63
N HIS A 400 -8.39 3.08 -2.26
CA HIS A 400 -7.94 1.82 -1.67
C HIS A 400 -6.49 1.49 -2.10
N PRO A 401 -5.46 1.96 -1.36
CA PRO A 401 -4.05 1.69 -1.67
C PRO A 401 -3.66 0.22 -1.50
N GLU A 402 -4.48 -0.60 -0.86
CA GLU A 402 -4.24 -2.03 -0.67
C GLU A 402 -4.22 -2.80 -2.00
N TYR A 403 -5.02 -2.39 -2.98
CA TYR A 403 -5.10 -3.06 -4.29
C TYR A 403 -3.91 -2.77 -5.20
N THR A 404 -3.15 -1.70 -4.95
CA THR A 404 -1.94 -1.36 -5.70
C THR A 404 -0.68 -1.92 -5.06
N SER A 405 -0.77 -2.46 -3.84
CA SER A 405 0.33 -3.10 -3.13
C SER A 405 0.75 -4.42 -3.79
N ARG A 406 2.06 -4.65 -3.90
CA ARG A 406 2.67 -5.90 -4.38
C ARG A 406 3.79 -6.34 -3.43
N PRO A 407 4.11 -7.64 -3.33
CA PRO A 407 5.17 -8.10 -2.44
C PRO A 407 6.53 -7.43 -2.69
N THR A 408 6.88 -7.18 -3.96
CA THR A 408 8.14 -6.54 -4.36
C THR A 408 8.04 -5.02 -4.50
N ARG A 409 6.82 -4.48 -4.49
CA ARG A 409 6.54 -3.04 -4.62
C ARG A 409 5.34 -2.72 -3.73
N PRO A 410 5.55 -2.68 -2.39
CA PRO A 410 4.48 -2.39 -1.46
C PRO A 410 3.91 -0.99 -1.73
N SER A 411 2.66 -0.79 -1.34
CA SER A 411 2.05 0.53 -1.42
C SER A 411 2.67 1.46 -0.38
N ILE A 412 3.04 2.67 -0.82
CA ILE A 412 3.82 3.61 -0.02
C ILE A 412 3.10 4.12 1.23
N PHE A 413 1.76 4.10 1.23
CA PHE A 413 0.94 4.46 2.38
C PHE A 413 1.16 3.49 3.55
N PHE A 414 1.23 2.19 3.27
CA PHE A 414 1.52 1.18 4.28
C PHE A 414 2.99 1.18 4.67
N VAL A 415 3.91 1.45 3.74
CA VAL A 415 5.34 1.62 4.05
C VAL A 415 5.55 2.81 5.00
N GLY A 416 4.92 3.95 4.72
CA GLY A 416 4.96 5.13 5.59
C GLY A 416 4.46 4.82 6.99
N LEU A 417 3.33 4.10 7.10
CA LEU A 417 2.78 3.66 8.39
C LEU A 417 3.77 2.75 9.15
N MET A 418 4.36 1.75 8.49
CA MET A 418 5.31 0.82 9.13
C MET A 418 6.61 1.51 9.55
N LEU A 419 7.10 2.43 8.73
CA LEU A 419 8.28 3.23 9.06
C LEU A 419 8.01 4.17 10.24
N ALA A 420 6.81 4.76 10.31
CA ALA A 420 6.42 5.61 11.43
C ALA A 420 6.28 4.80 12.73
N ALA A 421 5.59 3.67 12.67
CA ALA A 421 5.43 2.74 13.80
C ALA A 421 6.78 2.23 14.35
N SER A 422 7.81 2.19 13.50
CA SER A 422 9.16 1.76 13.87
C SER A 422 10.15 2.91 14.07
N ASN A 423 9.69 4.17 14.13
CA ASN A 423 10.52 5.37 14.31
C ASN A 423 11.66 5.52 13.27
N ARG A 424 11.42 5.06 12.03
CA ARG A 424 12.37 5.07 10.91
C ARG A 424 11.93 5.96 9.75
N LEU A 425 10.76 6.58 9.83
CA LEU A 425 10.19 7.39 8.75
C LEU A 425 11.08 8.57 8.36
N ASP A 426 11.51 9.39 9.32
CA ASP A 426 12.35 10.56 9.01
C ASP A 426 13.66 10.16 8.33
N ALA A 427 14.33 9.12 8.85
CA ALA A 427 15.57 8.60 8.28
C ALA A 427 15.37 8.11 6.84
N TYR A 428 14.25 7.42 6.57
CA TYR A 428 13.91 6.96 5.23
C TYR A 428 13.66 8.11 4.27
N VAL A 429 12.90 9.12 4.71
CA VAL A 429 12.51 10.23 3.85
C VAL A 429 13.68 11.17 3.56
N HIS A 430 14.60 11.36 4.50
CA HIS A 430 15.83 12.13 4.27
C HIS A 430 16.88 11.38 3.44
N ASN A 431 16.81 10.04 3.36
CA ASN A 431 17.74 9.24 2.56
C ASN A 431 17.04 8.02 1.91
N PRO A 432 16.26 8.23 0.83
CA PRO A 432 15.35 7.23 0.29
C PRO A 432 16.05 6.03 -0.35
N PHE A 433 17.36 6.10 -0.65
CA PHE A 433 18.07 5.07 -1.40
C PHE A 433 18.44 3.81 -0.58
N ARG A 434 18.07 3.72 0.70
CA ARG A 434 18.60 2.68 1.61
C ARG A 434 17.76 1.42 1.80
N LEU A 435 16.51 1.34 1.31
CA LEU A 435 15.65 0.16 1.52
C LEU A 435 15.35 -0.64 0.24
N SER A 436 16.32 -0.79 -0.66
CA SER A 436 16.20 -1.85 -1.66
C SER A 436 16.40 -3.21 -0.98
N PRO A 437 15.48 -4.18 -1.14
CA PRO A 437 15.65 -5.54 -0.62
C PRO A 437 16.96 -6.22 -1.07
N THR A 438 17.55 -5.75 -2.17
CA THR A 438 18.77 -6.32 -2.75
C THR A 438 20.07 -5.77 -2.16
N HIS A 439 20.03 -4.63 -1.46
CA HIS A 439 21.25 -3.93 -1.02
C HIS A 439 21.63 -4.16 0.46
N PHE A 440 20.78 -4.82 1.24
CA PHE A 440 21.14 -5.28 2.60
C PHE A 440 22.21 -6.39 2.60
N PHE A 441 22.60 -6.91 1.43
CA PHE A 441 23.55 -8.02 1.31
C PHE A 441 25.03 -7.61 1.14
N VAL A 442 25.39 -6.33 1.30
CA VAL A 442 26.80 -5.88 1.17
C VAL A 442 27.49 -5.62 2.52
N HIS A 443 26.75 -5.45 3.62
CA HIS A 443 27.36 -5.22 4.94
C HIS A 443 27.07 -6.35 5.94
N GLU A 444 27.59 -7.55 5.64
CA GLU A 444 27.79 -8.58 6.68
C GLU A 444 28.93 -9.57 6.35
N LYS A 445 29.90 -9.14 5.53
CA LYS A 445 31.19 -9.81 5.38
C LYS A 445 32.31 -8.80 5.51
N ASP A 446 32.60 -8.41 6.74
CA ASP A 446 33.85 -7.74 7.08
C ASP A 446 34.30 -8.12 8.49
N LYS A 447 34.41 -9.44 8.72
CA LYS A 447 35.43 -10.04 9.58
C LYS A 447 35.78 -11.40 8.98
N THR A 448 37.06 -11.57 8.64
CA THR A 448 37.75 -12.81 8.22
C THR A 448 37.36 -13.38 6.85
N ASP A 449 38.02 -12.94 5.78
CA ASP A 449 39.13 -13.69 5.17
C ASP A 449 39.57 -13.05 3.85
N SER A 450 40.88 -12.96 3.67
CA SER A 450 41.56 -12.56 2.45
C SER A 450 41.33 -13.59 1.33
N MET A 451 40.82 -13.17 0.17
CA MET A 451 41.43 -13.38 -1.15
C MET A 451 40.49 -12.95 -2.31
N ASP A 452 41.09 -12.19 -3.24
CA ASP A 452 40.77 -11.94 -4.65
C ASP A 452 39.39 -11.39 -5.05
N LEU A 453 39.28 -10.06 -5.00
CA LEU A 453 38.29 -9.29 -5.76
C LEU A 453 38.77 -9.09 -7.21
N VAL A 454 38.07 -9.70 -8.15
CA VAL A 454 38.12 -9.32 -9.57
C VAL A 454 37.58 -7.90 -9.70
N ARG A 455 38.49 -6.95 -9.94
CA ARG A 455 38.16 -5.55 -10.25
C ARG A 455 37.46 -5.48 -11.61
N ILE A 456 36.17 -5.17 -11.63
CA ILE A 456 35.49 -4.67 -12.83
C ILE A 456 35.76 -3.17 -12.89
N ASN A 457 36.72 -2.78 -13.72
CA ASN A 457 36.99 -1.38 -14.07
C ASN A 457 35.81 -0.83 -14.89
N VAL A 458 35.12 0.19 -14.34
CA VAL A 458 34.27 1.08 -15.13
C VAL A 458 35.15 2.25 -15.58
N PRO A 459 35.36 2.48 -16.89
CA PRO A 459 36.24 3.55 -17.33
C PRO A 459 35.59 4.93 -17.11
N GLN A 460 36.32 5.81 -16.42
CA GLN A 460 36.03 7.24 -16.35
C GLN A 460 36.18 7.86 -17.75
N LYS A 461 35.10 8.48 -18.26
CA LYS A 461 35.17 9.26 -19.50
C LYS A 461 35.90 10.58 -19.25
N HIS A 462 37.02 10.74 -19.94
CA HIS A 462 37.67 12.02 -20.18
C HIS A 462 36.73 12.96 -20.95
N THR A 463 36.77 14.22 -20.53
CA THR A 463 36.21 15.38 -21.21
C THR A 463 37.03 15.70 -22.46
N ASP A 464 36.41 15.63 -23.63
CA ASP A 464 36.88 16.35 -24.83
C ASP A 464 35.69 16.99 -25.54
N THR A 465 35.91 18.25 -25.90
CA THR A 465 34.97 19.20 -26.49
C THR A 465 34.96 19.03 -28.01
N VAL A 466 33.81 18.71 -28.62
CA VAL A 466 33.49 19.07 -30.03
C VAL A 466 31.98 19.33 -30.16
N SER A 467 31.67 20.35 -30.95
CA SER A 467 30.42 21.09 -31.15
C SER A 467 29.24 20.35 -31.80
N LEU A 468 28.03 20.78 -31.36
CA LEU A 468 26.77 20.97 -32.10
C LEU A 468 26.31 19.92 -33.13
N CYS A 469 25.14 19.31 -32.88
CA CYS A 469 23.90 19.54 -33.66
C CYS A 469 22.70 18.75 -33.08
N ASN A 470 21.61 19.49 -32.84
CA ASN A 470 20.19 19.10 -32.85
C ASN A 470 19.68 17.86 -32.09
N GLY A 471 19.08 18.13 -30.92
CA GLY A 471 17.69 17.80 -30.56
C GLY A 471 17.19 16.36 -30.68
N SER A 472 16.93 15.73 -29.52
CA SER A 472 15.74 14.89 -29.26
C SER A 472 15.69 14.48 -27.77
N ILE A 473 14.64 14.93 -27.08
CA ILE A 473 14.25 14.51 -25.73
C ILE A 473 13.67 13.10 -25.83
N ILE A 474 14.26 12.11 -25.15
CA ILE A 474 13.68 10.76 -25.05
C ILE A 474 12.72 10.73 -23.86
N GLN A 475 11.43 10.82 -24.17
CA GLN A 475 10.33 10.37 -23.32
C GLN A 475 10.36 8.84 -23.22
N MET A 476 10.33 8.28 -22.01
CA MET A 476 9.93 6.90 -21.78
C MET A 476 8.42 6.86 -21.55
N TYR A 477 7.66 6.45 -22.57
CA TYR A 477 6.27 6.04 -22.43
C TYR A 477 6.15 4.53 -22.63
N ASP A 478 5.45 3.89 -21.70
CA ASP A 478 4.86 2.57 -21.82
C ASP A 478 3.90 2.51 -23.01
N ASN A 479 4.10 1.55 -23.90
CA ASN A 479 3.16 1.20 -24.96
C ASN A 479 2.15 0.18 -24.44
N ASP A 480 0.94 0.66 -24.15
CA ASP A 480 -0.28 -0.15 -24.14
C ASP A 480 -1.32 0.58 -25.01
N THR A 481 -1.33 0.26 -26.31
CA THR A 481 -2.32 0.80 -27.25
C THR A 481 -3.47 -0.20 -27.40
N MET A 482 -4.63 0.13 -26.84
CA MET A 482 -5.91 -0.44 -27.26
C MET A 482 -6.27 0.05 -28.66
N HIS A 483 -6.53 -0.88 -29.58
CA HIS A 483 -7.21 -0.59 -30.85
C HIS A 483 -8.72 -0.34 -30.61
N LYS A 484 -9.23 0.80 -31.10
CA LYS A 484 -10.66 1.00 -31.37
C LYS A 484 -10.87 1.49 -32.82
N SER A 485 -11.61 0.67 -33.56
CA SER A 485 -12.65 0.95 -34.56
C SER A 485 -12.51 2.05 -35.63
N GLY A 486 -12.81 1.61 -36.86
CA GLY A 486 -13.37 2.38 -37.97
C GLY A 486 -12.81 1.88 -39.32
N ALA A 487 -13.52 1.54 -40.40
CA ALA A 487 -14.87 1.14 -40.76
C ALA A 487 -14.88 1.01 -42.31
N ILE A 488 -15.81 0.24 -42.87
CA ILE A 488 -16.35 0.28 -44.25
C ILE A 488 -15.57 -0.44 -45.39
N ASN A 489 -16.04 -1.63 -45.82
CA ASN A 489 -16.85 -1.78 -47.06
C ASN A 489 -17.35 -3.24 -47.30
N SER A 490 -18.69 -3.37 -47.35
CA SER A 490 -19.53 -4.11 -48.32
C SER A 490 -19.19 -5.54 -48.78
N ILE A 491 -20.12 -6.50 -48.61
CA ILE A 491 -20.89 -7.24 -49.65
C ILE A 491 -21.36 -8.65 -49.17
N ASN A 492 -22.68 -8.89 -49.28
CA ASN A 492 -23.44 -10.15 -49.42
C ASN A 492 -23.43 -11.17 -48.25
N LYS A 493 -24.46 -11.99 -48.01
CA LYS A 493 -25.91 -12.09 -48.29
C LYS A 493 -26.30 -13.41 -47.61
N ASP A 494 -27.50 -13.46 -47.02
CA ASP A 494 -28.34 -14.65 -46.83
C ASP A 494 -27.75 -15.90 -46.12
N VAL A 495 -28.20 -16.12 -44.88
CA VAL A 495 -29.07 -17.23 -44.39
C VAL A 495 -28.99 -17.30 -42.85
#